data_AF-A0ABD1TYT6-F1
#
_entry.id   AF-A0ABD1TYT6-F1
#
_cell.length_a   1.000
_cell.length_b   1.000
_cell.length_c   1.000
_cell.angle_alpha   90.00
_cell.angle_beta   90.00
_cell.angle_gamma   90.00
#
_symmetry.space_group_name_H-M   'P 1'
#
loop_
_entity.id
_entity.type
_entity.pdbx_description
1 polymer ?
#
loop_
_entity_poly.entity_id
_entity_poly.type
_entity_poly.pdbx_seq_one_letter_code
_entity_poly.pdbx_strand_id
1 'polypeptide(L)'
;MFYANIQVLNCDSERQEEFSTYVLGTSFYITTSVLSLHLGLSDKGEEYPTSFDKLQACREIFKDPSNKKVNKNATELGPHERILHLIVAHTINPRSGKFNVITGEDLWLIWKILSYEPPNICHYMLNEMVTLSSSTVNHLKYGMAISEILDQFNVHVLGKDPIFSSPQSYLSYRSLKQLKYNYVGDE
;
A
#
# COMPACT_ATOMS: atom_id res chain seq x y z
N MET A 1 -9.81 -15.38 -9.47
CA MET A 1 -10.71 -14.22 -9.31
C MET A 1 -10.97 -14.03 -7.81
N PHE A 2 -10.12 -13.27 -7.11
CA PHE A 2 -10.27 -13.00 -5.67
C PHE A 2 -11.25 -11.84 -5.42
N TYR A 3 -11.02 -10.69 -6.08
CA TYR A 3 -11.85 -9.49 -5.91
C TYR A 3 -13.27 -9.61 -6.45
N ALA A 4 -13.48 -10.39 -7.51
CA ALA A 4 -14.80 -10.54 -8.14
C ALA A 4 -15.82 -11.25 -7.25
N ASN A 5 -15.35 -12.00 -6.24
CA ASN A 5 -16.20 -12.78 -5.33
C ASN A 5 -16.30 -12.12 -3.95
N ILE A 6 -15.81 -10.89 -3.79
CA ILE A 6 -15.90 -10.17 -2.52
C ILE A 6 -17.35 -9.81 -2.23
N GLN A 7 -17.81 -10.17 -1.04
CA GLN A 7 -19.10 -9.79 -0.47
C GLN A 7 -18.85 -9.08 0.86
N VAL A 8 -19.27 -7.81 0.93
CA VAL A 8 -19.14 -6.99 2.15
C VAL A 8 -20.19 -7.44 3.17
N LEU A 9 -19.77 -7.73 4.40
CA LEU A 9 -20.62 -8.37 5.41
C LEU A 9 -21.11 -7.42 6.50
N ASN A 10 -20.32 -6.41 6.85
CA ASN A 10 -20.73 -5.32 7.74
C ASN A 10 -20.73 -4.01 6.95
N CYS A 11 -21.91 -3.41 6.84
CA CYS A 11 -22.14 -2.15 6.17
C CYS A 11 -22.82 -1.20 7.16
N ASP A 12 -22.18 -0.98 8.31
CA ASP A 12 -22.49 0.22 9.08
C ASP A 12 -21.94 1.40 8.27
N SER A 13 -22.78 2.41 8.04
CA SER A 13 -22.69 3.42 6.97
C SER A 13 -21.37 4.21 6.81
N GLU A 14 -20.35 3.96 7.62
CA GLU A 14 -19.05 4.62 7.60
C GLU A 14 -17.84 3.68 7.68
N ARG A 15 -18.01 2.37 7.94
CA ARG A 15 -16.90 1.43 8.16
C ARG A 15 -17.09 0.10 7.43
N GLN A 16 -16.15 -0.21 6.55
CA GLN A 16 -16.04 -1.53 5.93
C GLN A 16 -14.98 -2.32 6.70
N GLU A 17 -15.41 -3.07 7.72
CA GLU A 17 -14.48 -3.77 8.62
C GLU A 17 -14.20 -5.21 8.16
N GLU A 18 -15.09 -5.79 7.34
CA GLU A 18 -15.07 -7.22 7.03
C GLU A 18 -15.67 -7.52 5.66
N PHE A 19 -15.03 -8.45 4.94
CA PHE A 19 -15.60 -9.03 3.74
C PHE A 19 -15.38 -10.54 3.70
N SER A 20 -16.26 -11.25 3.00
CA SER A 20 -16.01 -12.63 2.61
C SER A 20 -15.62 -12.70 1.14
N THR A 21 -14.82 -13.69 0.79
CA THR A 21 -14.58 -14.04 -0.60
C THR A 21 -14.53 -15.55 -0.77
N TYR A 22 -14.70 -16.00 -2.00
CA TYR A 22 -14.72 -17.40 -2.39
C TYR A 22 -13.66 -17.68 -3.45
N VAL A 23 -12.74 -18.59 -3.14
CA VAL A 23 -11.63 -18.96 -4.03
C VAL A 23 -11.49 -20.48 -4.04
N LEU A 24 -11.56 -21.08 -5.24
CA LEU A 24 -11.31 -22.51 -5.49
C LEU A 24 -12.10 -23.50 -4.60
N GLY A 25 -13.35 -23.21 -4.25
CA GLY A 25 -14.13 -24.11 -3.38
C GLY A 25 -14.21 -23.64 -1.93
N THR A 26 -13.33 -22.73 -1.52
CA THR A 26 -13.17 -22.32 -0.12
C THR A 26 -13.67 -20.89 0.05
N SER A 27 -14.60 -20.68 0.98
CA SER A 27 -14.97 -19.36 1.47
C SER A 27 -14.19 -19.02 2.73
N PHE A 28 -13.68 -17.81 2.82
CA PHE A 28 -13.04 -17.32 4.03
C PHE A 28 -13.45 -15.86 4.28
N TYR A 29 -13.41 -15.50 5.56
CA TYR A 29 -13.75 -14.19 6.07
C TYR A 29 -12.46 -13.43 6.34
N ILE A 30 -12.35 -12.23 5.76
CA ILE A 30 -11.19 -11.35 5.95
C ILE A 30 -11.64 -10.17 6.81
N THR A 31 -10.97 -10.05 7.94
CA THR A 31 -11.06 -8.89 8.85
C THR A 31 -9.68 -8.25 8.97
N THR A 32 -9.60 -7.05 9.56
CA THR A 32 -8.32 -6.40 9.87
C THR A 32 -7.43 -7.28 10.76
N SER A 33 -8.02 -8.03 11.70
CA SER A 33 -7.31 -8.97 12.57
C SER A 33 -6.71 -10.15 11.81
N VAL A 34 -7.43 -10.70 10.82
CA VAL A 34 -6.92 -11.78 9.96
C VAL A 34 -5.74 -11.27 9.12
N LEU A 35 -5.84 -10.06 8.56
CA LEU A 35 -4.73 -9.42 7.84
C LEU A 35 -3.53 -9.17 8.76
N SER A 36 -3.76 -8.63 9.94
CA SER A 36 -2.73 -8.37 10.97
C SER A 36 -1.99 -9.64 11.35
N LEU A 37 -2.74 -10.70 11.66
CA LEU A 37 -2.18 -11.99 12.05
C LEU A 37 -1.31 -12.61 10.96
N HIS A 38 -1.80 -12.63 9.72
CA HIS A 38 -1.11 -13.33 8.63
C HIS A 38 0.01 -12.51 7.98
N LEU A 39 -0.12 -11.18 7.93
CA LEU A 39 0.90 -10.30 7.35
C LEU A 39 1.90 -9.77 8.38
N GLY A 40 1.70 -10.05 9.67
CA GLY A 40 2.52 -9.54 10.76
C GLY A 40 2.46 -8.02 10.91
N LEU A 41 1.36 -7.40 10.49
CA LEU A 41 1.15 -5.95 10.52
C LEU A 41 0.37 -5.54 11.76
N SER A 42 0.55 -4.30 12.23
CA SER A 42 -0.26 -3.79 13.34
C SER A 42 -1.67 -3.46 12.87
N ASP A 43 -2.66 -3.95 13.61
CA ASP A 43 -4.07 -3.56 13.53
C ASP A 43 -4.37 -2.26 14.32
N LYS A 44 -3.35 -1.68 14.95
CA LYS A 44 -3.45 -0.44 15.73
C LYS A 44 -2.91 0.72 14.90
N GLY A 45 -3.50 1.89 15.08
CA GLY A 45 -3.05 3.11 14.43
C GLY A 45 -4.21 3.99 14.01
N GLU A 46 -3.88 5.10 13.37
CA GLU A 46 -4.89 6.00 12.81
C GLU A 46 -5.40 5.44 11.48
N GLU A 47 -6.71 5.42 11.31
CA GLU A 47 -7.35 5.07 10.04
C GLU A 47 -7.24 6.23 9.06
N TYR A 48 -7.24 5.93 7.75
CA TYR A 48 -7.22 6.98 6.73
C TYR A 48 -8.47 7.87 6.87
N PRO A 49 -8.32 9.16 7.18
CA PRO A 49 -9.45 10.01 7.47
C PRO A 49 -10.13 10.48 6.17
N THR A 50 -11.42 10.80 6.26
CA THR A 50 -12.18 11.42 5.15
C THR A 50 -11.53 12.70 4.64
N SER A 51 -10.87 13.45 5.53
CA SER A 51 -10.07 14.62 5.19
C SER A 51 -8.97 14.85 6.22
N PHE A 52 -7.85 15.44 5.80
CA PHE A 52 -6.75 15.85 6.67
C PHE A 52 -6.09 17.14 6.14
N ASP A 53 -5.31 17.81 6.99
CA ASP A 53 -4.57 19.01 6.58
C ASP A 53 -3.37 18.65 5.68
N LYS A 54 -3.63 18.61 4.37
CA LYS A 54 -2.63 18.35 3.34
C LYS A 54 -1.51 19.39 3.34
N LEU A 55 -1.80 20.65 3.71
CA LEU A 55 -0.78 21.70 3.75
C LEU A 55 0.18 21.49 4.91
N GLN A 56 -0.35 21.13 6.08
CA GLN A 56 0.46 20.75 7.24
C GLN A 56 1.36 19.55 6.91
N ALA A 57 0.79 18.48 6.38
CA ALA A 57 1.56 17.30 5.95
C ALA A 57 2.68 17.67 4.97
N CYS A 58 2.38 18.52 3.97
CA CYS A 58 3.40 19.02 3.04
C CYS A 58 4.47 19.92 3.67
N ARG A 59 4.20 20.61 4.77
CA ARG A 59 5.22 21.41 5.46
C ARG A 59 6.18 20.52 6.22
N GLU A 60 5.65 19.49 6.88
CA GLU A 60 6.42 18.54 7.68
C GLU A 60 7.29 17.63 6.79
N ILE A 61 6.70 17.02 5.75
CA ILE A 61 7.42 16.11 4.84
C ILE A 61 8.55 16.83 4.10
N PHE A 62 8.29 18.02 3.56
CA PHE A 62 9.29 18.76 2.78
C PHE A 62 10.20 19.62 3.65
N LYS A 63 10.00 19.63 4.98
CA LYS A 63 10.76 20.44 5.94
C LYS A 63 10.79 21.92 5.54
N ASP A 64 9.67 22.42 5.02
CA ASP A 64 9.49 23.80 4.54
C ASP A 64 8.22 24.41 5.17
N PRO A 65 8.37 25.19 6.26
CA PRO A 65 7.25 25.83 6.95
C PRO A 65 6.50 26.85 6.09
N SER A 66 7.16 27.44 5.09
CA SER A 66 6.57 28.46 4.22
C SER A 66 5.82 27.87 3.03
N ASN A 67 5.73 26.54 2.94
CA ASN A 67 5.06 25.88 1.84
C ASN A 67 3.57 26.26 1.77
N LYS A 68 3.15 26.69 0.57
CA LYS A 68 1.77 27.05 0.22
C LYS A 68 1.15 26.10 -0.81
N LYS A 69 1.91 25.11 -1.29
CA LYS A 69 1.49 24.18 -2.34
C LYS A 69 1.36 22.77 -1.78
N VAL A 70 0.20 22.15 -2.01
CA VAL A 70 -0.08 20.75 -1.70
C VAL A 70 0.49 19.82 -2.77
N ASN A 71 0.40 20.23 -4.03
CA ASN A 71 0.83 19.41 -5.16
C ASN A 71 2.34 19.60 -5.37
N LYS A 72 3.13 18.65 -4.89
CA LYS A 72 4.58 18.59 -5.11
C LYS A 72 4.97 17.30 -5.79
N ASN A 73 6.04 17.37 -6.57
CA ASN A 73 6.60 16.19 -7.22
C ASN A 73 7.56 15.46 -6.27
N ALA A 74 7.68 14.15 -6.42
CA ALA A 74 8.63 13.31 -5.69
C ALA A 74 10.10 13.74 -5.91
N THR A 75 10.38 14.54 -6.95
CA THR A 75 11.71 15.13 -7.20
C THR A 75 12.09 16.21 -6.21
N GLU A 76 11.12 16.83 -5.56
CA GLU A 76 11.33 17.87 -4.54
C GLU A 76 11.53 17.28 -3.14
N LEU A 77 11.29 15.98 -2.96
CA LEU A 77 11.56 15.27 -1.71
C LEU A 77 13.06 15.10 -1.48
N GLY A 78 13.45 15.08 -0.20
CA GLY A 78 14.76 14.59 0.21
C GLY A 78 14.93 13.09 -0.12
N PRO A 79 16.16 12.56 -0.09
CA PRO A 79 16.42 11.17 -0.47
C PRO A 79 15.67 10.16 0.42
N HIS A 80 15.56 10.43 1.73
CA HIS A 80 14.88 9.56 2.68
C HIS A 80 13.36 9.55 2.46
N GLU A 81 12.76 10.73 2.33
CA GLU A 81 11.33 10.90 2.11
C GLU A 81 10.93 10.34 0.74
N ARG A 82 11.85 10.38 -0.25
CA ARG A 82 11.63 9.79 -1.56
C ARG A 82 11.68 8.26 -1.54
N ILE A 83 12.58 7.65 -0.76
CA ILE A 83 12.56 6.19 -0.53
C ILE A 83 11.25 5.79 0.14
N LEU A 84 10.83 6.54 1.17
CA LEU A 84 9.57 6.28 1.86
C LEU A 84 8.37 6.39 0.91
N HIS A 85 8.34 7.41 0.05
CA HIS A 85 7.31 7.53 -0.99
C HIS A 85 7.30 6.32 -1.94
N LEU A 86 8.47 5.83 -2.37
CA LEU A 86 8.54 4.65 -3.23
C LEU A 86 8.02 3.40 -2.51
N ILE A 87 8.37 3.20 -1.23
CA ILE A 87 7.83 2.10 -0.43
C ILE A 87 6.30 2.22 -0.39
N VAL A 88 5.78 3.37 0.03
CA VAL A 88 4.34 3.63 0.11
C VAL A 88 3.64 3.33 -1.23
N ALA A 89 4.09 3.91 -2.34
CA ALA A 89 3.42 3.80 -3.64
C ALA A 89 3.57 2.42 -4.32
N HIS A 90 4.52 1.59 -3.89
CA HIS A 90 4.73 0.25 -4.45
C HIS A 90 4.19 -0.87 -3.54
N THR A 91 4.16 -0.69 -2.23
CA THR A 91 3.79 -1.74 -1.28
C THR A 91 2.48 -1.45 -0.56
N ILE A 92 2.31 -0.25 0.01
CA ILE A 92 1.15 0.08 0.86
C ILE A 92 -0.05 0.53 0.02
N ASN A 93 0.16 1.40 -0.97
CA ASN A 93 -0.83 1.78 -1.96
C ASN A 93 -0.32 1.45 -3.39
N PRO A 94 -0.28 0.17 -3.78
CA PRO A 94 0.23 -0.24 -5.07
C PRO A 94 -0.59 0.41 -6.20
N ARG A 95 0.06 1.28 -6.97
CA ARG A 95 -0.57 1.98 -8.11
C ARG A 95 0.23 1.81 -9.39
N SER A 96 -0.48 1.69 -10.51
CA SER A 96 0.13 1.75 -11.84
C SER A 96 0.28 3.21 -12.29
N GLY A 97 1.40 3.55 -12.94
CA GLY A 97 1.58 4.84 -13.62
C GLY A 97 2.76 5.66 -13.11
N LYS A 98 2.58 6.98 -13.00
CA LYS A 98 3.68 7.91 -12.71
C LYS A 98 3.90 8.05 -11.21
N PHE A 99 5.01 7.51 -10.71
CA PHE A 99 5.50 7.66 -9.33
C PHE A 99 6.19 9.01 -9.05
N ASN A 100 6.13 9.96 -10.00
CA ASN A 100 6.65 11.30 -9.77
C ASN A 100 5.62 12.21 -9.09
N VAL A 101 4.33 11.91 -9.19
CA VAL A 101 3.25 12.67 -8.55
C VAL A 101 2.96 12.02 -7.21
N ILE A 102 2.96 12.80 -6.13
CA ILE A 102 2.57 12.34 -4.80
C ILE A 102 1.05 12.50 -4.68
N THR A 103 0.33 11.39 -4.46
CA THR A 103 -1.12 11.44 -4.28
C THR A 103 -1.48 11.93 -2.87
N GLY A 104 -2.75 12.26 -2.63
CA GLY A 104 -3.21 12.62 -1.28
C GLY A 104 -3.04 11.49 -0.27
N GLU A 105 -3.29 10.26 -0.69
CA GLU A 105 -3.08 9.06 0.13
C GLU A 105 -1.60 8.81 0.40
N ASP A 106 -0.74 8.93 -0.63
CA ASP A 106 0.71 8.83 -0.45
C ASP A 106 1.19 9.87 0.58
N LEU A 107 0.69 11.10 0.48
CA LEU A 107 1.05 12.19 1.37
C LEU A 107 0.66 11.89 2.82
N TRP A 108 -0.55 11.38 3.05
CA TRP A 108 -1.01 11.03 4.40
C TRP A 108 -0.18 9.88 4.99
N LEU A 109 0.06 8.83 4.22
CA LEU A 109 0.86 7.67 4.67
C LEU A 109 2.29 8.08 5.02
N ILE A 110 2.96 8.84 4.14
CA ILE A 110 4.31 9.35 4.38
C ILE A 110 4.32 10.23 5.63
N TRP A 111 3.33 11.13 5.77
CA TRP A 111 3.25 12.03 6.91
C TRP A 111 3.13 11.27 8.23
N LYS A 112 2.20 10.32 8.33
CA LYS A 112 1.97 9.52 9.53
C LYS A 112 3.20 8.67 9.90
N ILE A 113 3.84 8.04 8.91
CA ILE A 113 5.07 7.29 9.14
C ILE A 113 6.21 8.19 9.65
N LEU A 114 6.34 9.42 9.13
CA LEU A 114 7.37 10.38 9.57
C LEU A 114 7.08 11.00 10.95
N SER A 115 5.81 11.18 11.30
CA SER A 115 5.39 11.75 12.59
C SER A 115 5.41 10.75 13.75
N TYR A 116 5.86 9.51 13.52
CA TYR A 116 5.86 8.39 14.50
C TYR A 116 4.47 8.00 15.00
N GLU A 117 3.42 8.36 14.26
CA GLU A 117 2.04 7.93 14.50
C GLU A 117 1.68 6.90 13.42
N PRO A 118 1.87 5.59 13.67
CA PRO A 118 1.72 4.59 12.63
C PRO A 118 0.27 4.56 12.11
N PRO A 119 0.06 4.57 10.79
CA PRO A 119 -1.26 4.38 10.22
C PRO A 119 -1.70 2.92 10.38
N ASN A 120 -3.01 2.69 10.47
CA ASN A 120 -3.58 1.34 10.44
C ASN A 120 -3.53 0.78 9.00
N ILE A 121 -2.42 0.13 8.65
CA ILE A 121 -2.19 -0.40 7.31
C ILE A 121 -3.19 -1.51 6.97
N CYS A 122 -3.54 -2.37 7.94
CA CYS A 122 -4.51 -3.45 7.73
C CYS A 122 -5.88 -2.89 7.35
N HIS A 123 -6.35 -1.87 8.07
CA HIS A 123 -7.61 -1.20 7.75
C HIS A 123 -7.56 -0.51 6.38
N TYR A 124 -6.46 0.19 6.08
CA TYR A 124 -6.27 0.80 4.77
C TYR A 124 -6.30 -0.22 3.62
N MET A 125 -5.59 -1.34 3.77
CA MET A 125 -5.58 -2.43 2.78
C MET A 125 -6.97 -3.01 2.58
N LEU A 126 -7.70 -3.29 3.67
CA LEU A 126 -9.04 -3.87 3.61
C LEU A 126 -10.02 -2.93 2.90
N ASN A 127 -10.01 -1.65 3.25
CA ASN A 127 -10.87 -0.64 2.61
C ASN A 127 -10.56 -0.50 1.12
N GLU A 128 -9.28 -0.51 0.74
CA GLU A 128 -8.86 -0.52 -0.66
C GLU A 128 -9.31 -1.80 -1.37
N MET A 129 -9.23 -2.96 -0.73
CA MET A 129 -9.67 -4.22 -1.31
C MET A 129 -11.17 -4.22 -1.65
N VAL A 130 -12.00 -3.68 -0.77
CA VAL A 130 -13.44 -3.54 -1.00
C VAL A 130 -13.75 -2.45 -2.03
N THR A 131 -13.02 -1.34 -2.00
CA THR A 131 -13.17 -0.29 -3.02
C THR A 131 -12.86 -0.85 -4.42
N LEU A 132 -11.84 -1.70 -4.55
CA LEU A 132 -11.51 -2.36 -5.81
C LEU A 132 -12.55 -3.38 -6.28
N SER A 133 -13.30 -4.04 -5.38
CA SER A 133 -14.33 -4.99 -5.79
C SER A 133 -15.52 -4.31 -6.48
N SER A 134 -15.77 -3.03 -6.16
CA SER A 134 -16.80 -2.20 -6.81
C SER A 134 -16.28 -1.39 -8.01
N SER A 135 -14.95 -1.28 -8.15
CA SER A 135 -14.31 -0.51 -9.22
C SER A 135 -14.28 -1.29 -10.53
N THR A 136 -14.38 -0.58 -11.66
CA THR A 136 -14.21 -1.14 -13.01
C THR A 136 -12.73 -1.35 -13.37
N VAL A 137 -11.80 -0.94 -12.50
CA VAL A 137 -10.36 -0.98 -12.78
C VAL A 137 -9.77 -2.34 -12.38
N ASN A 138 -9.46 -3.15 -13.38
CA ASN A 138 -8.96 -4.53 -13.25
C ASN A 138 -7.48 -4.64 -12.83
N HIS A 139 -7.08 -4.04 -11.71
CA HIS A 139 -5.74 -4.22 -11.16
C HIS A 139 -5.80 -5.01 -9.85
N LEU A 140 -5.06 -6.12 -9.79
CA LEU A 140 -4.91 -6.93 -8.59
C LEU A 140 -3.93 -6.23 -7.63
N LYS A 141 -4.41 -5.30 -6.81
CA LYS A 141 -3.61 -4.81 -5.69
C LYS A 141 -3.34 -5.97 -4.72
N TYR A 142 -2.24 -5.88 -3.98
CA TYR A 142 -1.90 -6.82 -2.90
C TYR A 142 -1.78 -8.30 -3.29
N GLY A 143 -1.48 -8.62 -4.56
CA GLY A 143 -1.39 -10.02 -5.03
C GLY A 143 -0.45 -10.91 -4.19
N MET A 144 0.65 -10.35 -3.67
CA MET A 144 1.56 -11.06 -2.76
C MET A 144 0.88 -11.39 -1.43
N ALA A 145 0.29 -10.38 -0.75
CA ALA A 145 -0.43 -10.57 0.49
C ALA A 145 -1.63 -11.52 0.34
N ILE A 146 -2.36 -11.43 -0.78
CA ILE A 146 -3.46 -12.34 -1.10
C ILE A 146 -2.95 -13.78 -1.24
N SER A 147 -1.81 -13.99 -1.92
CA SER A 147 -1.24 -15.33 -2.09
C SER A 147 -0.82 -15.93 -0.75
N GLU A 148 -0.22 -15.12 0.13
CA GLU A 148 0.17 -15.54 1.48
C GLU A 148 -1.05 -15.90 2.33
N ILE A 149 -2.10 -15.07 2.32
CA ILE A 149 -3.37 -15.38 3.01
C ILE A 149 -3.95 -16.70 2.48
N LEU A 150 -3.99 -16.90 1.17
CA LEU A 150 -4.55 -18.11 0.57
C LEU A 150 -3.75 -19.37 0.95
N ASP A 151 -2.42 -19.28 1.00
CA ASP A 151 -1.57 -20.38 1.43
C ASP A 151 -1.83 -20.77 2.90
N GLN A 152 -2.05 -19.80 3.78
CA GLN A 152 -2.43 -20.04 5.18
C GLN A 152 -3.80 -20.74 5.30
N PHE A 153 -4.71 -20.50 4.37
CA PHE A 153 -6.00 -21.22 4.28
C PHE A 153 -5.90 -22.55 3.51
N ASN A 154 -4.69 -23.04 3.19
CA ASN A 154 -4.43 -24.22 2.37
C ASN A 154 -5.08 -24.16 0.98
N VAL A 155 -5.26 -22.96 0.44
CA VAL A 155 -5.79 -22.73 -0.91
C VAL A 155 -4.61 -22.53 -1.85
N HIS A 156 -4.13 -23.63 -2.42
CA HIS A 156 -3.01 -23.58 -3.36
C HIS A 156 -3.47 -23.06 -4.73
N VAL A 157 -3.27 -21.75 -4.97
CA VAL A 157 -3.61 -21.10 -6.25
C VAL A 157 -2.50 -21.26 -7.30
N LEU A 158 -1.29 -21.56 -6.87
CA LEU A 158 -0.14 -21.77 -7.75
C LEU A 158 0.15 -23.26 -7.92
N GLY A 159 0.08 -23.74 -9.17
CA GLY A 159 0.73 -24.99 -9.54
C GLY A 159 2.23 -24.74 -9.69
N LYS A 160 3.01 -25.08 -8.64
CA LYS A 160 4.47 -24.92 -8.46
C LYS A 160 4.90 -23.65 -7.73
N ASP A 161 5.89 -23.85 -6.87
CA ASP A 161 6.62 -22.83 -6.12
C ASP A 161 7.03 -21.66 -7.03
N PRO A 162 6.99 -20.41 -6.53
CA PRO A 162 7.40 -19.28 -7.33
C PRO A 162 8.87 -19.46 -7.73
N ILE A 163 9.14 -19.43 -9.03
CA ILE A 163 10.50 -19.43 -9.60
C ILE A 163 11.11 -18.04 -9.35
N PHE A 164 11.24 -17.60 -8.10
CA PHE A 164 12.09 -16.46 -7.78
C PHE A 164 13.53 -16.96 -7.76
N SER A 165 14.11 -17.11 -8.94
CA SER A 165 15.55 -17.25 -9.08
C SER A 165 16.20 -15.94 -8.65
N SER A 166 16.60 -15.86 -7.37
CA SER A 166 17.25 -14.73 -6.69
C SER A 166 16.42 -13.43 -6.57
N PRO A 167 16.60 -12.64 -5.48
CA PRO A 167 16.00 -11.32 -5.39
C PRO A 167 16.55 -10.43 -6.52
N GLN A 168 15.77 -10.23 -7.58
CA GLN A 168 16.09 -9.22 -8.58
C GLN A 168 15.98 -7.85 -7.90
N SER A 169 17.09 -7.10 -7.89
CA SER A 169 17.09 -5.72 -7.43
C SER A 169 16.13 -4.90 -8.30
N TYR A 170 14.95 -4.58 -7.77
CA TYR A 170 13.93 -3.77 -8.47
C TYR A 170 14.35 -2.31 -8.71
N LEU A 171 15.43 -1.86 -8.05
CA LEU A 171 15.96 -0.52 -8.21
C LEU A 171 16.91 -0.47 -9.43
N SER A 172 16.36 -0.04 -10.55
CA SER A 172 17.17 0.26 -11.74
C SER A 172 18.17 1.40 -11.49
N TYR A 173 19.23 1.48 -12.30
CA TYR A 173 20.13 2.64 -12.34
C TYR A 173 19.38 3.97 -12.43
N ARG A 174 18.29 4.02 -13.22
CA ARG A 174 17.46 5.24 -13.35
C ARG A 174 16.80 5.61 -12.03
N SER A 175 16.31 4.62 -11.28
CA SER A 175 15.71 4.80 -9.95
C SER A 175 16.75 5.30 -8.95
N LEU A 176 17.98 4.76 -8.96
CA LEU A 176 19.06 5.18 -8.07
C LEU A 176 19.54 6.61 -8.36
N LYS A 177 19.71 6.96 -9.64
CA LYS A 177 20.04 8.33 -10.06
C LYS A 177 18.96 9.33 -9.64
N GLN A 178 17.70 8.93 -9.72
CA GLN A 178 16.57 9.71 -9.24
C GLN A 178 16.62 9.93 -7.72
N LEU A 179 17.15 8.98 -6.96
CA LEU A 179 17.36 9.11 -5.51
C LEU A 179 18.60 9.95 -5.13
N LYS A 180 19.30 10.55 -6.11
CA LYS A 180 20.57 11.27 -5.93
C LYS A 180 21.71 10.39 -5.38
N TYR A 181 21.62 9.07 -5.59
CA TYR A 181 22.70 8.14 -5.29
C TYR A 181 23.52 7.85 -6.55
N ASN A 182 24.82 7.71 -6.36
CA ASN A 182 25.73 7.25 -7.41
C ASN A 182 25.73 5.73 -7.41
N TYR A 183 25.44 5.13 -8.57
CA TYR A 183 25.59 3.69 -8.76
C TYR A 183 27.09 3.39 -8.93
N VAL A 184 27.67 2.70 -7.95
CA VAL A 184 29.00 2.10 -8.07
C VAL A 184 28.72 0.64 -8.42
N GLY A 185 28.87 0.28 -9.70
CA GLY A 185 28.72 -1.11 -10.13
C GLY A 185 29.91 -1.94 -9.66
N ASP A 186 29.69 -3.23 -9.41
CA ASP A 186 30.77 -4.20 -9.17
C ASP A 186 31.61 -4.32 -10.46
N GLU A 187 32.92 -4.12 -10.34
CA GLU A 187 33.92 -4.46 -11.37
C GLU A 187 34.02 -5.97 -11.60
#